data_AF-A0A8C1ZBT1-F1
#
_entry.id   AF-A0A8C1ZBT1-F1
#
_cell.length_a   1.000
_cell.length_b   1.000
_cell.length_c   1.000
_cell.angle_alpha   90.00
_cell.angle_beta   90.00
_cell.angle_gamma   90.00
#
_symmetry.space_group_name_H-M   'P 1'
#
loop_
_entity.id
_entity.type
_entity.pdbx_description
1 polymer ?
#
loop_
_entity_poly.entity_id
_entity_poly.type
_entity_poly.pdbx_seq_one_letter_code
_entity_poly.pdbx_strand_id
1 'polypeptide(L)'
;LPQFNFSLCLCLSLCCSNSQVYEHSFTADYIICSLETPETWILNPPEVRNAHLQYAGWGPRGQQLIFIFENNIYYRATVDNRSIRLVSTGKEGVIFNGLSDWLYEAEIFKSHIAHWWSPDGARLAYATINDTLVPKMEIPMFTGSVYPTARQYHYPKAGEENPIISLYVVNLNGPLHTVEMRRPEDQRIGEYYVTMVKWATSTKLAVNWLNRAQNISILTLCVATTGVCTKVYESEGWLHRQNEEPLFSKDGLRLFFTRAIPQGGRGKFFHISMSISQPNSSTDTLQSITSGDWDVTQVLAYDEDSQLIYFLSTEDDPKRRHLYSADTVGTFNRRCLSCDFTDSCGYVSGFFCPSMDYFLLICKGRHLFVSILLVLTTTGIQYVRDIELNLNLRRTVNSMQMPKVEYREINIEDYSILLNFKTVLNLNACFLKKTLSRTLSLRDGTPGSQSVSEQFHIDWASVLVSSFGVIAVRFDGRGSGFQGTNLLHKVQRRLGMFEEKDQLDALSILMQEPYIDKTRIGAFGQVYGGYITSLLLSSEDSILKCAAVLSPITDFALYGMFCVCVSLIKTNGGSLSLGLNTDYFLKIITRNRLIAILFLKSNLCIAMTGNTGI
;
A
#
# COMPACT_ATOMS: atom_id res chain seq x y z
N LEU A 1 19.58 2.77 -9.62
CA LEU A 1 19.28 3.45 -10.91
C LEU A 1 18.93 4.89 -10.59
N PRO A 2 19.43 5.88 -11.33
CA PRO A 2 18.98 7.26 -11.17
C PRO A 2 17.47 7.34 -11.43
N GLN A 3 16.73 8.02 -10.56
CA GLN A 3 15.33 8.34 -10.79
C GLN A 3 15.26 9.66 -11.57
N PHE A 4 14.51 9.67 -12.66
CA PHE A 4 14.24 10.88 -13.44
C PHE A 4 12.81 11.32 -13.19
N ASN A 5 12.62 12.58 -12.80
CA ASN A 5 11.31 13.20 -12.74
C ASN A 5 11.29 14.41 -13.67
N PHE A 6 10.33 14.44 -14.58
CA PHE A 6 10.25 15.44 -15.64
C PHE A 6 9.36 16.62 -15.24
N SER A 7 9.77 17.84 -15.57
CA SER A 7 8.88 19.00 -15.48
C SER A 7 7.72 18.82 -16.46
N LEU A 8 6.53 19.35 -16.16
CA LEU A 8 5.38 19.30 -17.08
C LEU A 8 5.61 20.04 -18.40
N CYS A 9 6.54 21.00 -18.46
CA CYS A 9 6.98 21.60 -19.72
C CYS A 9 7.82 20.65 -20.59
N LEU A 10 8.22 19.48 -20.08
CA LEU A 10 9.13 18.52 -20.75
C LEU A 10 10.47 19.14 -21.20
N CYS A 11 10.91 20.21 -20.56
CA CYS A 11 12.20 20.86 -20.84
C CYS A 11 13.30 20.46 -19.86
N LEU A 12 12.95 19.92 -18.68
CA LEU A 12 13.90 19.68 -17.58
C LEU A 12 13.65 18.34 -16.88
N SER A 13 14.73 17.71 -16.40
CA SER A 13 14.69 16.50 -15.58
C SER A 13 15.46 16.67 -14.26
N LEU A 14 14.96 16.05 -13.19
CA LEU A 14 15.67 15.92 -11.91
C LEU A 14 16.37 14.56 -11.87
N CYS A 15 17.68 14.54 -11.59
CA CYS A 15 18.48 13.33 -11.41
C CYS A 15 19.02 13.26 -9.98
N CYS A 16 19.08 12.07 -9.39
CA CYS A 16 19.47 11.89 -8.00
C CYS A 16 20.33 10.64 -7.72
N SER A 17 21.22 10.74 -6.73
CA SER A 17 21.98 9.62 -6.15
C SER A 17 21.49 9.28 -4.74
N ASN A 18 20.84 8.12 -4.59
CA ASN A 18 20.00 7.85 -3.40
C ASN A 18 20.75 7.16 -2.27
N SER A 19 20.55 7.66 -1.05
CA SER A 19 20.71 6.92 0.21
C SER A 19 19.34 6.73 0.87
N GLN A 20 18.89 5.48 0.97
CA GLN A 20 17.58 5.12 1.53
C GLN A 20 17.53 5.40 3.04
N VAL A 21 16.43 6.00 3.51
CA VAL A 21 16.20 6.35 4.91
C VAL A 21 15.25 5.35 5.57
N TYR A 22 14.01 5.26 5.05
CA TYR A 22 13.02 4.25 5.43
C TYR A 22 12.54 3.47 4.19
N GLU A 23 11.23 3.27 3.99
CA GLU A 23 10.69 2.46 2.90
C GLU A 23 10.64 3.24 1.58
N HIS A 24 10.13 4.47 1.63
CA HIS A 24 9.96 5.38 0.52
C HIS A 24 10.87 6.60 0.61
N SER A 25 11.29 7.00 1.80
CA SER A 25 12.18 8.14 2.00
C SER A 25 13.61 7.82 1.60
N PHE A 26 14.22 8.80 0.95
CA PHE A 26 15.62 8.79 0.58
C PHE A 26 16.15 10.22 0.65
N THR A 27 17.44 10.35 0.91
CA THR A 27 18.16 11.61 0.71
C THR A 27 19.03 11.46 -0.53
N ALA A 28 19.17 12.53 -1.29
CA ALA A 28 19.97 12.51 -2.49
C ALA A 28 20.50 13.89 -2.87
N ASP A 29 21.57 13.89 -3.68
CA ASP A 29 22.03 15.05 -4.41
C ASP A 29 21.17 15.22 -5.65
N TYR A 30 20.68 16.43 -5.91
CA TYR A 30 19.81 16.69 -7.05
C TYR A 30 20.49 17.55 -8.10
N ILE A 31 20.36 17.12 -9.36
CA ILE A 31 20.81 17.86 -10.54
C ILE A 31 19.60 18.10 -11.43
N ILE A 32 19.49 19.32 -11.93
CA ILE A 32 18.51 19.72 -12.93
C ILE A 32 19.21 19.69 -14.28
N CYS A 33 18.72 18.87 -15.20
CA CYS A 33 19.26 18.79 -16.55
C CYS A 33 18.26 19.40 -17.54
N SER A 34 18.75 20.24 -18.43
CA SER A 34 17.99 20.65 -19.61
C SER A 34 17.82 19.47 -20.58
N LEU A 35 16.66 19.39 -21.22
CA LEU A 35 16.35 18.39 -22.25
C LEU A 35 16.65 18.91 -23.66
N GLU A 36 16.79 20.22 -23.82
CA GLU A 36 17.14 20.86 -25.09
C GLU A 36 18.65 21.11 -25.20
N THR A 37 19.29 21.44 -24.08
CA THR A 37 20.72 21.76 -24.00
C THR A 37 21.42 20.77 -23.08
N PRO A 38 22.73 20.51 -23.25
CA PRO A 38 23.51 19.65 -22.34
C PRO A 38 23.82 20.35 -21.00
N GLU A 39 23.10 21.42 -20.65
CA GLU A 39 23.32 22.20 -19.45
C GLU A 39 22.75 21.50 -18.22
N THR A 40 23.48 21.61 -17.11
CA THR A 40 23.09 21.03 -15.82
C THR A 40 23.30 22.03 -14.70
N TRP A 41 22.38 22.04 -13.74
CA TRP A 41 22.42 22.88 -12.55
C TRP A 41 22.31 22.02 -11.31
N ILE A 42 23.22 22.20 -10.34
CA ILE A 42 23.12 21.53 -9.05
C ILE A 42 22.06 22.26 -8.22
N LEU A 43 21.07 21.52 -7.72
CA LEU A 43 20.03 22.06 -6.86
C LEU A 43 20.53 22.11 -5.42
N ASN A 44 20.77 23.32 -4.92
CA ASN A 44 21.19 23.55 -3.54
C ASN A 44 20.26 24.56 -2.83
N PRO A 45 20.15 24.49 -1.50
CA PRO A 45 19.60 25.58 -0.70
C PRO A 45 20.44 26.86 -0.87
N PRO A 46 19.86 28.04 -0.60
CA PRO A 46 20.65 29.26 -0.49
C PRO A 46 21.81 29.09 0.51
N GLU A 47 23.00 29.59 0.16
CA GLU A 47 24.20 29.60 1.01
C GLU A 47 24.84 28.23 1.32
N VAL A 48 24.24 27.13 0.90
CA VAL A 48 24.77 25.77 1.08
C VAL A 48 25.34 25.24 -0.23
N ARG A 49 26.45 24.51 -0.17
CA ARG A 49 27.05 23.82 -1.32
C ARG A 49 27.05 22.32 -1.07
N ASN A 50 26.79 21.54 -2.13
CA ASN A 50 26.73 20.06 -2.10
C ASN A 50 25.78 19.54 -1.02
N ALA A 51 24.56 20.07 -1.00
CA ALA A 51 23.55 19.69 -0.02
C ALA A 51 22.87 18.38 -0.42
N HIS A 52 22.76 17.46 0.53
CA HIS A 52 21.85 16.33 0.43
C HIS A 52 20.43 16.79 0.73
N LEU A 53 19.54 16.70 -0.25
CA LEU A 53 18.14 17.08 -0.09
C LEU A 53 17.31 15.85 0.29
N GLN A 54 16.30 16.07 1.11
CA GLN A 54 15.36 15.01 1.54
C GLN A 54 14.28 14.77 0.50
N TYR A 55 14.03 15.77 -0.36
CA TYR A 55 13.09 15.67 -1.46
C TYR A 55 13.36 16.80 -2.45
N ALA A 56 13.14 16.53 -3.73
CA ALA A 56 12.89 17.56 -4.73
C ALA A 56 11.87 17.06 -5.76
N GLY A 57 10.98 17.95 -6.18
CA GLY A 57 9.92 17.63 -7.13
C GLY A 57 9.39 18.86 -7.84
N TRP A 58 8.92 18.65 -9.07
CA TRP A 58 8.27 19.69 -9.86
C TRP A 58 6.86 19.95 -9.37
N GLY A 59 6.42 21.20 -9.50
CA GLY A 59 5.01 21.56 -9.36
C GLY A 59 4.22 21.40 -10.67
N PRO A 60 2.90 21.59 -10.62
CA PRO A 60 2.00 21.29 -11.74
C PRO A 60 2.06 22.30 -12.89
N ARG A 61 2.75 23.44 -12.73
CA ARG A 61 2.79 24.51 -13.73
C ARG A 61 4.20 24.96 -14.04
N GLY A 62 4.53 25.07 -15.32
CA GLY A 62 5.79 25.65 -15.78
C GLY A 62 7.02 24.86 -15.30
N GLN A 63 7.99 25.60 -14.77
CA GLN A 63 9.24 25.07 -14.20
C GLN A 63 9.30 25.26 -12.68
N GLN A 64 8.14 25.41 -12.03
CA GLN A 64 8.12 25.60 -10.59
C GLN A 64 8.49 24.30 -9.90
N LEU A 65 9.25 24.38 -8.81
CA LEU A 65 9.69 23.23 -8.05
C LEU A 65 9.76 23.55 -6.56
N ILE A 66 9.70 22.51 -5.75
CA ILE A 66 10.08 22.58 -4.34
C ILE A 66 11.18 21.58 -4.04
N PHE A 67 11.92 21.86 -2.99
CA PHE A 67 12.81 20.91 -2.36
C PHE A 67 12.78 21.07 -0.85
N ILE A 68 13.13 20.00 -0.14
CA ILE A 68 13.07 19.94 1.31
C ILE A 68 14.48 19.67 1.85
N PHE A 69 14.93 20.54 2.75
CA PHE A 69 16.25 20.51 3.36
C PHE A 69 16.11 20.84 4.84
N GLU A 70 16.71 20.03 5.73
CA GLU A 70 16.60 20.15 7.18
C GLU A 70 15.14 20.26 7.66
N ASN A 71 14.25 19.47 7.06
CA ASN A 71 12.80 19.49 7.29
C ASN A 71 12.10 20.84 6.99
N ASN A 72 12.71 21.70 6.18
CA ASN A 72 12.15 22.98 5.75
C ASN A 72 11.84 22.95 4.25
N ILE A 73 10.70 23.54 3.87
CA ILE A 73 10.26 23.58 2.47
C ILE A 73 10.82 24.83 1.79
N TYR A 74 11.51 24.63 0.67
CA TYR A 74 12.00 25.67 -0.21
C TYR A 74 11.27 25.60 -1.55
N TYR A 75 11.01 26.77 -2.13
CA TYR A 75 10.29 26.91 -3.40
C TYR A 75 11.09 27.72 -4.41
N ARG A 76 10.99 27.34 -5.68
CA ARG A 76 11.53 28.07 -6.83
C ARG A 76 10.46 28.16 -7.90
N ALA A 77 10.12 29.37 -8.33
CA ALA A 77 9.10 29.58 -9.35
C ALA A 77 9.57 29.16 -10.76
N THR A 78 10.85 29.33 -11.05
CA THR A 78 11.52 28.94 -12.30
C THR A 78 12.92 28.43 -11.97
N VAL A 79 13.66 27.91 -12.96
CA VAL A 79 15.01 27.43 -12.71
C VAL A 79 16.00 28.53 -12.34
N ASP A 80 15.83 29.72 -12.92
CA ASP A 80 16.75 30.85 -12.75
C ASP A 80 16.47 31.66 -11.48
N ASN A 81 15.26 31.56 -10.94
CA ASN A 81 14.88 32.31 -9.75
C ASN A 81 15.63 31.79 -8.51
N ARG A 82 15.89 32.68 -7.54
CA ARG A 82 16.41 32.26 -6.22
C ARG A 82 15.37 31.44 -5.46
N SER A 83 15.82 30.44 -4.72
CA SER A 83 14.96 29.64 -3.85
C SER A 83 14.51 30.47 -2.65
N ILE A 84 13.21 30.44 -2.34
CA ILE A 84 12.62 31.06 -1.15
C ILE A 84 12.27 29.99 -0.13
N ARG A 85 12.55 30.25 1.15
CA ARG A 85 12.17 29.35 2.24
C ARG A 85 10.72 29.63 2.63
N LEU A 86 9.82 28.67 2.41
CA LEU A 86 8.39 28.79 2.73
C LEU A 86 8.12 28.56 4.21
N VAL A 87 8.86 27.64 4.82
CA VAL A 87 8.69 27.21 6.22
C VAL A 87 10.04 27.11 6.89
N SER A 88 10.14 27.52 8.16
CA SER A 88 11.39 27.56 8.93
C SER A 88 11.32 26.85 10.30
N THR A 89 10.19 26.19 10.59
CA THR A 89 9.96 25.46 11.85
C THR A 89 10.59 24.07 11.86
N GLY A 90 11.18 23.63 10.75
CA GLY A 90 11.77 22.31 10.60
C GLY A 90 12.89 22.06 11.60
N LYS A 91 12.88 20.87 12.18
CA LYS A 91 13.93 20.38 13.08
C LYS A 91 14.22 18.94 12.75
N GLU A 92 15.47 18.64 12.41
CA GLU A 92 15.85 17.31 11.97
C GLU A 92 15.43 16.22 12.95
N GLY A 93 14.76 15.20 12.41
CA GLY A 93 14.28 14.06 13.19
C GLY A 93 13.15 14.37 14.18
N VAL A 94 12.64 15.60 14.30
CA VAL A 94 11.64 15.96 15.32
C VAL A 94 10.43 16.70 14.74
N ILE A 95 10.65 17.70 13.87
CA ILE A 95 9.57 18.45 13.23
C ILE A 95 9.77 18.34 11.72
N PHE A 96 8.82 17.73 11.03
CA PHE A 96 8.84 17.48 9.60
C PHE A 96 7.81 18.37 8.89
N ASN A 97 8.23 19.14 7.89
CA ASN A 97 7.31 19.94 7.07
C ASN A 97 7.30 19.42 5.64
N GLY A 98 6.13 19.00 5.15
CA GLY A 98 5.95 18.50 3.79
C GLY A 98 6.49 17.08 3.55
N LEU A 99 7.08 16.45 4.57
CA LEU A 99 7.49 15.06 4.59
C LEU A 99 6.85 14.33 5.76
N SER A 100 6.68 13.02 5.59
CA SER A 100 6.22 12.11 6.63
C SER A 100 7.33 11.81 7.64
N ASP A 101 6.98 11.61 8.90
CA ASP A 101 7.83 10.88 9.86
C ASP A 101 7.72 9.36 9.59
N TRP A 102 8.32 8.54 10.46
CA TRP A 102 8.25 7.08 10.30
C TRP A 102 6.81 6.54 10.35
N LEU A 103 5.97 7.02 11.29
CA LEU A 103 4.61 6.52 11.45
C LEU A 103 3.75 6.87 10.24
N TYR A 104 3.82 8.12 9.78
CA TYR A 104 3.07 8.53 8.60
C TYR A 104 3.59 7.88 7.32
N GLU A 105 4.90 7.66 7.18
CA GLU A 105 5.45 7.04 5.98
C GLU A 105 5.06 5.57 5.87
N ALA A 106 5.26 4.78 6.94
CA ALA A 106 5.08 3.33 6.90
C ALA A 106 3.61 2.91 7.03
N GLU A 107 2.84 3.58 7.89
CA GLU A 107 1.54 3.08 8.32
C GLU A 107 0.36 3.92 7.80
N ILE A 108 0.48 5.25 7.84
CA ILE A 108 -0.65 6.15 7.55
C ILE A 108 -0.68 6.53 6.09
N PHE A 109 0.21 7.35 5.55
CA PHE A 109 0.17 7.77 4.14
C PHE A 109 0.70 6.72 3.18
N LYS A 110 1.56 5.80 3.62
CA LYS A 110 2.29 4.86 2.73
C LYS A 110 3.09 5.61 1.66
N SER A 111 3.63 6.76 2.06
CA SER A 111 4.40 7.68 1.24
C SER A 111 5.20 8.62 2.14
N HIS A 112 6.40 8.98 1.71
CA HIS A 112 7.22 9.99 2.40
C HIS A 112 6.77 11.43 2.07
N ILE A 113 5.94 11.61 1.04
CA ILE A 113 5.45 12.91 0.60
C ILE A 113 4.23 13.29 1.45
N ALA A 114 4.32 14.42 2.14
CA ALA A 114 3.23 15.00 2.92
C ALA A 114 2.94 16.45 2.49
N HIS A 115 3.03 16.72 1.18
CA HIS A 115 2.69 17.98 0.55
C HIS A 115 1.94 17.76 -0.78
N TRP A 116 1.05 18.68 -1.12
CA TRP A 116 0.14 18.56 -2.25
C TRP A 116 -0.04 19.91 -2.94
N TRP A 117 0.26 19.96 -4.24
CA TRP A 117 0.09 21.16 -5.06
C TRP A 117 -1.38 21.35 -5.46
N SER A 118 -1.85 22.60 -5.45
CA SER A 118 -3.14 22.92 -6.07
C SER A 118 -3.07 22.69 -7.59
N PRO A 119 -4.18 22.31 -8.25
CA PRO A 119 -4.18 22.01 -9.70
C PRO A 119 -3.62 23.14 -10.58
N ASP A 120 -3.81 24.40 -10.19
CA ASP A 120 -3.29 25.58 -10.90
C ASP A 120 -1.84 25.95 -10.53
N GLY A 121 -1.25 25.28 -9.54
CA GLY A 121 0.08 25.53 -9.02
C GLY A 121 0.21 26.78 -8.16
N ALA A 122 -0.88 27.48 -7.83
CA ALA A 122 -0.85 28.73 -7.07
C ALA A 122 -0.69 28.53 -5.55
N ARG A 123 -1.00 27.34 -5.03
CA ARG A 123 -0.99 27.03 -3.60
C ARG A 123 -0.30 25.69 -3.34
N LEU A 124 0.29 25.58 -2.16
CA LEU A 124 0.88 24.34 -1.67
C LEU A 124 0.26 24.00 -0.31
N ALA A 125 -0.43 22.87 -0.23
CA ALA A 125 -0.81 22.28 1.05
C ALA A 125 0.35 21.42 1.57
N TYR A 126 0.65 21.47 2.86
CA TYR A 126 1.67 20.63 3.46
C TYR A 126 1.31 20.29 4.91
N ALA A 127 1.66 19.08 5.33
CA ALA A 127 1.57 18.67 6.72
C ALA A 127 2.81 19.12 7.50
N THR A 128 2.60 19.55 8.73
CA THR A 128 3.64 19.69 9.75
C THR A 128 3.43 18.59 10.78
N ILE A 129 4.39 17.67 10.90
CA ILE A 129 4.36 16.56 11.85
C ILE A 129 5.37 16.85 12.96
N ASN A 130 4.91 16.79 14.20
CA ASN A 130 5.70 17.10 15.39
C ASN A 130 5.82 15.88 16.29
N ASP A 131 7.04 15.34 16.36
CA ASP A 131 7.43 14.17 17.15
C ASP A 131 8.05 14.53 18.51
N THR A 132 7.98 15.79 18.95
CA THR A 132 8.67 16.24 20.17
C THR A 132 8.36 15.39 21.41
N LEU A 133 7.12 14.90 21.53
CA LEU A 133 6.67 14.06 22.65
C LEU A 133 6.74 12.56 22.37
N VAL A 134 7.04 12.16 21.13
CA VAL A 134 7.07 10.76 20.73
C VAL A 134 8.34 10.10 21.28
N PRO A 135 8.25 8.92 21.90
CA PRO A 135 9.43 8.19 22.36
C PRO A 135 10.40 7.83 21.22
N LYS A 136 11.68 7.74 21.55
CA LYS A 136 12.74 7.36 20.60
C LYS A 136 13.06 5.87 20.70
N MET A 137 13.27 5.25 19.55
CA MET A 137 13.82 3.90 19.41
C MET A 137 15.27 4.00 18.88
N GLU A 138 16.12 3.09 19.34
CA GLU A 138 17.52 3.02 18.91
C GLU A 138 17.74 1.84 17.96
N ILE A 139 18.33 2.12 16.80
CA ILE A 139 18.79 1.12 15.84
C ILE A 139 20.31 0.97 16.02
N PRO A 140 20.81 -0.15 16.56
CA PRO A 140 22.23 -0.35 16.72
C PRO A 140 22.89 -0.59 15.35
N MET A 141 23.96 0.16 15.06
CA MET A 141 24.71 0.05 13.80
C MET A 141 26.12 -0.49 14.08
N PHE A 142 26.35 -1.77 13.80
CA PHE A 142 27.65 -2.42 14.07
C PHE A 142 28.66 -2.32 12.92
N THR A 143 28.26 -1.75 11.78
CA THR A 143 29.09 -1.61 10.58
C THR A 143 29.28 -0.13 10.25
N GLY A 144 30.52 0.30 10.00
CA GLY A 144 30.86 1.69 9.68
C GLY A 144 32.18 2.10 10.31
N SER A 145 32.10 2.88 11.39
CA SER A 145 33.25 3.35 12.19
C SER A 145 33.76 2.29 13.18
N VAL A 146 35.01 2.46 13.64
CA VAL A 146 35.62 1.66 14.72
C VAL A 146 34.80 1.71 16.01
N TYR A 147 34.19 2.87 16.27
CA TYR A 147 33.23 3.07 17.35
C TYR A 147 31.81 3.13 16.75
N PRO A 148 31.06 2.02 16.77
CA PRO A 148 29.70 2.00 16.26
C PRO A 148 28.78 2.90 17.10
N THR A 149 27.90 3.64 16.44
CA THR A 149 26.90 4.52 17.07
C THR A 149 25.50 4.04 16.75
N ALA A 150 24.58 4.08 17.72
CA ALA A 150 23.17 3.82 17.46
C ALA A 150 22.53 5.00 16.70
N ARG A 151 21.62 4.70 15.77
CA ARG A 151 20.76 5.70 15.13
C ARG A 151 19.46 5.77 15.91
N GLN A 152 19.12 6.96 16.42
CA GLN A 152 17.85 7.18 17.11
C GLN A 152 16.81 7.75 16.14
N TYR A 153 15.55 7.36 16.30
CA TYR A 153 14.41 7.92 15.58
C TYR A 153 13.14 7.81 16.44
N HIS A 154 12.15 8.66 16.17
CA HIS A 154 10.88 8.64 16.90
C HIS A 154 10.01 7.48 16.40
N TYR A 155 9.53 6.65 17.33
CA TYR A 155 8.75 5.45 17.04
C TYR A 155 7.71 5.22 18.16
N PRO A 156 6.44 5.54 17.92
CA PRO A 156 5.39 5.32 18.91
C PRO A 156 4.98 3.84 18.94
N LYS A 157 5.40 3.13 20.00
CA LYS A 157 4.90 1.79 20.32
C LYS A 157 3.46 1.84 20.78
N ALA A 158 2.79 0.68 20.80
CA ALA A 158 1.44 0.58 21.35
C ALA A 158 1.33 1.17 22.78
N GLY A 159 0.30 1.97 23.02
CA GLY A 159 0.10 2.74 24.26
C GLY A 159 0.75 4.13 24.32
N GLU A 160 1.84 4.38 23.58
CA GLU A 160 2.65 5.60 23.69
C GLU A 160 2.07 6.86 23.00
N GLU A 161 2.71 8.01 23.23
CA GLU A 161 2.38 9.29 22.60
C GLU A 161 2.64 9.28 21.09
N ASN A 162 1.69 9.84 20.33
CA ASN A 162 1.74 9.88 18.86
C ASN A 162 2.22 11.24 18.32
N PRO A 163 2.71 11.28 17.06
CA PRO A 163 2.96 12.53 16.35
C PRO A 163 1.73 13.43 16.32
N ILE A 164 1.93 14.73 16.59
CA ILE A 164 0.91 15.75 16.37
C ILE A 164 1.05 16.24 14.94
N ILE A 165 -0.03 16.15 14.16
CA ILE A 165 -0.08 16.66 12.79
C ILE A 165 -0.93 17.94 12.72
N SER A 166 -0.47 18.93 11.97
CA SER A 166 -1.23 20.10 11.54
C SER A 166 -1.13 20.28 10.03
N LEU A 167 -2.19 20.73 9.39
CA LEU A 167 -2.23 20.92 7.93
C LEU A 167 -2.27 22.41 7.60
N TYR A 168 -1.35 22.85 6.76
CA TYR A 168 -1.22 24.24 6.34
C TYR A 168 -1.35 24.38 4.84
N VAL A 169 -1.82 25.53 4.38
CA VAL A 169 -1.80 25.92 2.97
C VAL A 169 -1.09 27.25 2.85
N VAL A 170 -0.04 27.30 2.02
CA VAL A 170 0.67 28.52 1.67
C VAL A 170 0.31 28.96 0.25
N ASN A 171 0.09 30.26 0.08
CA ASN A 171 -0.06 30.87 -1.24
C ASN A 171 1.32 31.14 -1.85
N LEU A 172 1.55 30.68 -3.08
CA LEU A 172 2.81 30.86 -3.82
C LEU A 172 2.79 32.09 -4.75
N ASN A 173 1.58 32.61 -5.03
CA ASN A 173 1.40 33.78 -5.87
C ASN A 173 1.12 35.03 -5.01
N GLY A 174 2.08 35.96 -4.96
CA GLY A 174 1.96 37.19 -4.18
C GLY A 174 2.47 37.03 -2.74
N PRO A 175 1.83 37.66 -1.74
CA PRO A 175 2.24 37.53 -0.34
C PRO A 175 2.15 36.07 0.14
N LEU A 176 3.24 35.58 0.72
CA LEU A 176 3.33 34.26 1.35
C LEU A 176 2.51 34.26 2.65
N HIS A 177 1.20 34.09 2.52
CA HIS A 177 0.31 33.88 3.65
C HIS A 177 0.05 32.39 3.81
N THR A 178 0.24 31.91 5.04
CA THR A 178 0.02 30.51 5.42
C THR A 178 -1.21 30.43 6.32
N VAL A 179 -2.13 29.54 5.97
CA VAL A 179 -3.40 29.32 6.68
C VAL A 179 -3.46 27.89 7.17
N GLU A 180 -3.78 27.68 8.45
CA GLU A 180 -4.03 26.35 9.01
C GLU A 180 -5.44 25.86 8.68
N MET A 181 -5.56 24.61 8.22
CA MET A 181 -6.85 23.97 7.98
C MET A 181 -7.38 23.44 9.31
N ARG A 182 -8.52 23.98 9.77
CA ARG A 182 -9.06 23.65 11.09
C ARG A 182 -9.61 22.23 11.12
N ARG A 183 -9.18 21.45 12.12
CA ARG A 183 -9.75 20.13 12.39
C ARG A 183 -11.25 20.22 12.73
N PRO A 184 -12.03 19.14 12.56
CA PRO A 184 -13.42 19.08 13.00
C PRO A 184 -13.57 19.34 14.52
N GLU A 185 -14.64 20.03 14.91
CA GLU A 185 -14.95 20.32 16.33
C GLU A 185 -15.58 19.13 17.08
N ASP A 186 -15.67 17.96 16.45
CA ASP A 186 -16.23 16.76 17.06
C ASP A 186 -15.32 16.23 18.18
N GLN A 187 -15.81 16.26 19.42
CA GLN A 187 -15.05 15.83 20.59
C GLN A 187 -14.64 14.34 20.53
N ARG A 188 -15.37 13.50 19.78
CA ARG A 188 -15.05 12.08 19.61
C ARG A 188 -13.79 11.83 18.78
N ILE A 189 -13.37 12.83 18.00
CA ILE A 189 -12.10 12.76 17.27
C ILE A 189 -10.92 12.81 18.24
N GLY A 190 -10.95 13.67 19.26
CA GLY A 190 -9.90 13.74 20.27
C GLY A 190 -8.50 13.87 19.66
N GLU A 191 -7.63 12.89 19.93
CA GLU A 191 -6.38 12.67 19.21
C GLU A 191 -6.63 12.00 17.86
N TYR A 192 -5.92 12.46 16.83
CA TYR A 192 -6.28 12.13 15.46
C TYR A 192 -5.07 11.96 14.55
N TYR A 193 -5.34 11.35 13.40
CA TYR A 193 -4.47 11.26 12.25
C TYR A 193 -5.14 11.94 11.06
N VAL A 194 -4.34 12.46 10.14
CA VAL A 194 -4.80 12.84 8.80
C VAL A 194 -4.42 11.73 7.85
N THR A 195 -5.37 11.03 7.24
CA THR A 195 -5.05 9.83 6.43
C THR A 195 -5.07 10.09 4.93
N MET A 196 -5.74 11.15 4.49
CA MET A 196 -5.84 11.53 3.08
C MET A 196 -6.00 13.04 2.97
N VAL A 197 -5.26 13.65 2.04
CA VAL A 197 -5.39 15.05 1.65
C VAL A 197 -5.39 15.12 0.13
N LYS A 198 -6.40 15.76 -0.46
CA LYS A 198 -6.52 15.92 -1.92
C LYS A 198 -7.20 17.21 -2.30
N TRP A 199 -6.70 17.89 -3.32
CA TRP A 199 -7.36 19.09 -3.85
C TRP A 199 -8.63 18.71 -4.61
N ALA A 200 -9.75 19.31 -4.22
CA ALA A 200 -11.02 19.22 -4.94
C ALA A 200 -11.11 20.25 -6.06
N THR A 201 -10.63 21.47 -5.79
CA THR A 201 -10.45 22.56 -6.75
C THR A 201 -9.15 23.29 -6.42
N SER A 202 -8.82 24.39 -7.11
CA SER A 202 -7.66 25.23 -6.71
C SER A 202 -7.82 25.95 -5.36
N THR A 203 -9.01 25.92 -4.76
CA THR A 203 -9.31 26.62 -3.49
C THR A 203 -9.93 25.72 -2.43
N LYS A 204 -10.41 24.53 -2.79
CA LYS A 204 -11.01 23.57 -1.85
C LYS A 204 -10.11 22.34 -1.72
N LEU A 205 -9.85 21.93 -0.49
CA LEU A 205 -9.02 20.80 -0.12
C LEU A 205 -9.85 19.78 0.65
N ALA A 206 -9.92 18.54 0.19
CA ALA A 206 -10.51 17.45 0.92
C ALA A 206 -9.51 16.86 1.90
N VAL A 207 -9.94 16.67 3.14
CA VAL A 207 -9.11 16.15 4.23
C VAL A 207 -9.89 15.09 4.99
N ASN A 208 -9.32 13.90 5.12
CA ASN A 208 -9.88 12.82 5.92
C ASN A 208 -9.19 12.76 7.30
N TRP A 209 -9.99 12.91 8.35
CA TRP A 209 -9.55 12.89 9.75
C TRP A 209 -9.99 11.57 10.37
N LEU A 210 -9.04 10.81 10.90
CA LEU A 210 -9.28 9.54 11.56
C LEU A 210 -8.89 9.67 13.03
N ASN A 211 -9.75 9.29 13.96
CA ASN A 211 -9.37 9.33 15.38
C ASN A 211 -8.32 8.26 15.73
N ARG A 212 -7.63 8.42 16.87
CA ARG A 212 -6.57 7.49 17.31
C ARG A 212 -7.04 6.03 17.42
N ALA A 213 -8.28 5.82 17.84
CA ALA A 213 -8.91 4.50 17.93
C ALA A 213 -9.29 3.89 16.55
N GLN A 214 -9.19 4.68 15.48
CA GLN A 214 -9.51 4.32 14.09
C GLN A 214 -10.91 3.77 13.90
N ASN A 215 -11.85 4.33 14.66
CA ASN A 215 -13.25 3.92 14.62
C ASN A 215 -14.22 5.01 14.18
N ILE A 216 -13.74 6.24 14.03
CA ILE A 216 -14.50 7.39 13.53
C ILE A 216 -13.62 8.08 12.49
N SER A 217 -14.15 8.22 11.28
CA SER A 217 -13.53 8.99 10.21
C SER A 217 -14.46 10.08 9.73
N ILE A 218 -13.93 11.28 9.58
CA ILE A 218 -14.65 12.44 9.10
C ILE A 218 -13.95 12.95 7.85
N LEU A 219 -14.66 12.92 6.73
CA LEU A 219 -14.22 13.57 5.49
C LEU A 219 -14.73 15.00 5.50
N THR A 220 -13.81 15.94 5.30
CA THR A 220 -14.11 17.38 5.25
C THR A 220 -13.66 18.02 3.95
N LEU A 221 -14.31 19.11 3.56
CA LEU A 221 -13.85 20.03 2.54
C LEU A 221 -13.45 21.36 3.20
N CYS A 222 -12.19 21.71 3.05
CA CYS A 222 -11.57 22.91 3.62
C CYS A 222 -11.37 23.98 2.56
N VAL A 223 -11.71 25.22 2.89
CA VAL A 223 -11.43 26.38 2.02
C VAL A 223 -10.02 26.90 2.31
N ALA A 224 -9.12 26.74 1.34
CA ALA A 224 -7.69 27.03 1.46
C ALA A 224 -7.37 28.50 1.81
N THR A 225 -8.27 29.44 1.53
CA THR A 225 -8.09 30.88 1.85
C THR A 225 -8.46 31.24 3.27
N THR A 226 -9.38 30.51 3.91
CA THR A 226 -9.92 30.84 5.24
C THR A 226 -9.57 29.81 6.31
N GLY A 227 -9.22 28.58 5.92
CA GLY A 227 -8.96 27.47 6.82
C GLY A 227 -10.21 26.82 7.40
N VAL A 228 -11.41 27.25 6.98
CA VAL A 228 -12.68 26.69 7.44
C VAL A 228 -12.94 25.35 6.74
N CYS A 229 -13.19 24.31 7.51
CA CYS A 229 -13.48 22.96 7.04
C CYS A 229 -14.93 22.57 7.34
N THR A 230 -15.66 22.12 6.32
CA THR A 230 -17.05 21.64 6.43
C THR A 230 -17.10 20.13 6.30
N LYS A 231 -17.84 19.47 7.20
CA LYS A 231 -18.03 18.01 7.17
C LYS A 231 -18.88 17.60 5.96
N VAL A 232 -18.40 16.61 5.21
CA VAL A 232 -19.07 16.03 4.04
C VAL A 232 -19.62 14.65 4.35
N TYR A 233 -18.79 13.80 4.97
CA TYR A 233 -19.16 12.42 5.27
C TYR A 233 -18.54 11.95 6.58
N GLU A 234 -19.23 11.05 7.26
CA GLU A 234 -18.79 10.44 8.50
C GLU A 234 -18.99 8.93 8.44
N SER A 235 -17.99 8.19 8.91
CA SER A 235 -18.00 6.73 8.99
C SER A 235 -17.63 6.26 10.39
N GLU A 236 -18.29 5.20 10.84
CA GLU A 236 -18.09 4.58 12.15
C GLU A 236 -17.85 3.07 12.05
N GLY A 237 -17.12 2.51 13.02
CA GLY A 237 -16.80 1.08 13.12
C GLY A 237 -15.33 0.80 12.88
N TRP A 238 -14.89 -0.45 12.68
CA TRP A 238 -13.48 -0.66 12.29
C TRP A 238 -13.28 -0.19 10.85
N LEU A 239 -12.46 0.84 10.66
CA LEU A 239 -12.29 1.50 9.38
C LEU A 239 -11.06 0.97 8.65
N HIS A 240 -11.22 0.71 7.35
CA HIS A 240 -10.17 0.20 6.48
C HIS A 240 -10.09 1.08 5.22
N ARG A 241 -8.94 1.12 4.56
CA ARG A 241 -8.70 1.91 3.33
C ARG A 241 -8.98 3.41 3.49
N GLN A 242 -8.53 4.01 4.60
CA GLN A 242 -8.78 5.42 4.92
C GLN A 242 -7.89 6.42 4.15
N ASN A 243 -6.97 5.92 3.33
CA ASN A 243 -6.07 6.76 2.53
C ASN A 243 -6.57 6.93 1.10
N GLU A 244 -7.72 6.33 0.76
CA GLU A 244 -8.21 6.33 -0.61
C GLU A 244 -8.63 7.72 -1.03
N GLU A 245 -8.03 8.13 -2.13
CA GLU A 245 -8.28 9.43 -2.70
C GLU A 245 -9.65 9.47 -3.40
N PRO A 246 -10.49 10.45 -3.05
CA PRO A 246 -11.70 10.70 -3.81
C PRO A 246 -11.43 11.26 -5.21
N LEU A 247 -12.45 11.18 -6.08
CA LEU A 247 -12.51 11.93 -7.32
C LEU A 247 -13.52 13.06 -7.22
N PHE A 248 -13.22 14.18 -7.87
CA PHE A 248 -14.08 15.36 -7.89
C PHE A 248 -14.48 15.69 -9.33
N SER A 249 -15.69 16.24 -9.50
CA SER A 249 -16.05 16.98 -10.71
C SER A 249 -15.23 18.27 -10.83
N LYS A 250 -15.11 18.84 -12.03
CA LYS A 250 -14.31 20.06 -12.26
C LYS A 250 -14.79 21.25 -11.41
N ASP A 251 -16.08 21.31 -11.11
CA ASP A 251 -16.69 22.33 -10.23
C ASP A 251 -16.52 22.06 -8.72
N GLY A 252 -16.07 20.85 -8.36
CA GLY A 252 -15.94 20.39 -6.97
C GLY A 252 -17.27 20.19 -6.24
N LEU A 253 -18.40 20.08 -6.94
CA LEU A 253 -19.72 19.83 -6.36
C LEU A 253 -20.04 18.34 -6.22
N ARG A 254 -19.50 17.49 -7.09
CA ARG A 254 -19.66 16.04 -7.01
C ARG A 254 -18.37 15.41 -6.52
N LEU A 255 -18.53 14.49 -5.58
CA LEU A 255 -17.46 13.78 -4.92
C LEU A 255 -17.74 12.28 -5.05
N PHE A 256 -16.83 11.53 -5.64
CA PHE A 256 -16.88 10.07 -5.74
C PHE A 256 -15.84 9.45 -4.81
N PHE A 257 -16.26 8.53 -3.96
CA PHE A 257 -15.38 7.84 -3.02
C PHE A 257 -15.90 6.44 -2.73
N THR A 258 -15.01 5.57 -2.28
CA THR A 258 -15.31 4.20 -1.86
C THR A 258 -15.69 4.17 -0.39
N ARG A 259 -16.74 3.41 -0.06
CA ARG A 259 -17.10 3.11 1.34
C ARG A 259 -17.74 1.75 1.46
N ALA A 260 -17.73 1.20 2.68
CA ALA A 260 -18.40 -0.07 2.98
C ALA A 260 -19.92 0.12 3.05
N ILE A 261 -20.66 -0.50 2.13
CA ILE A 261 -22.12 -0.42 2.00
C ILE A 261 -22.73 -1.78 2.35
N PRO A 262 -23.80 -1.84 3.18
CA PRO A 262 -24.50 -3.08 3.47
C PRO A 262 -25.08 -3.74 2.19
N GLN A 263 -24.84 -5.05 2.02
CA GLN A 263 -25.34 -5.88 0.93
C GLN A 263 -26.17 -7.06 1.47
N GLY A 264 -27.05 -6.79 2.42
CA GLY A 264 -27.88 -7.81 3.07
C GLY A 264 -27.08 -8.73 4.00
N GLY A 265 -27.37 -10.04 3.96
CA GLY A 265 -26.88 -11.02 4.95
C GLY A 265 -25.37 -11.31 4.90
N ARG A 266 -24.67 -10.95 3.82
CA ARG A 266 -23.24 -11.21 3.64
C ARG A 266 -22.33 -10.15 4.26
N GLY A 267 -22.90 -9.04 4.73
CA GLY A 267 -22.18 -7.96 5.40
C GLY A 267 -22.09 -6.71 4.53
N LYS A 268 -20.97 -5.99 4.63
CA LYS A 268 -20.73 -4.77 3.84
C LYS A 268 -19.58 -4.99 2.85
N PHE A 269 -19.69 -4.36 1.69
CA PHE A 269 -18.68 -4.38 0.63
C PHE A 269 -18.32 -2.95 0.22
N PHE A 270 -17.08 -2.74 -0.21
CA PHE A 270 -16.58 -1.46 -0.65
C PHE A 270 -17.14 -1.12 -2.02
N HIS A 271 -17.94 -0.06 -2.11
CA HIS A 271 -18.56 0.39 -3.35
C HIS A 271 -18.41 1.89 -3.51
N ILE A 272 -18.55 2.33 -4.76
CA ILE A 272 -18.50 3.75 -5.10
C ILE A 272 -19.78 4.42 -4.61
N SER A 273 -19.62 5.49 -3.85
CA SER A 273 -20.66 6.42 -3.50
C SER A 273 -20.35 7.80 -4.05
N MET A 274 -21.39 8.49 -4.46
CA MET A 274 -21.40 9.86 -4.91
C MET A 274 -22.02 10.74 -3.83
N SER A 275 -21.31 11.78 -3.42
CA SER A 275 -21.85 12.89 -2.64
C SER A 275 -22.06 14.07 -3.58
N ILE A 276 -23.25 14.67 -3.57
CA ILE A 276 -23.55 15.89 -4.33
C ILE A 276 -23.75 17.02 -3.33
N SER A 277 -22.89 18.03 -3.43
CA SER A 277 -23.01 19.26 -2.67
C SER A 277 -23.93 20.24 -3.39
N GLN A 278 -25.00 20.66 -2.73
CA GLN A 278 -25.97 21.61 -3.28
C GLN A 278 -25.69 23.01 -2.72
N PRO A 279 -25.62 24.06 -3.56
CA PRO A 279 -25.29 25.42 -3.12
C PRO A 279 -26.20 26.00 -2.02
N ASN A 280 -27.43 25.47 -1.89
CA ASN A 280 -28.47 25.98 -1.00
C ASN A 280 -28.90 24.98 0.10
N SER A 281 -28.23 23.83 0.22
CA SER A 281 -28.49 22.83 1.25
C SER A 281 -27.32 22.76 2.22
N SER A 282 -27.60 22.61 3.51
CA SER A 282 -26.58 22.30 4.51
C SER A 282 -26.18 20.81 4.53
N THR A 283 -26.90 19.95 3.78
CA THR A 283 -26.66 18.51 3.72
C THR A 283 -26.41 18.05 2.30
N ASP A 284 -25.31 17.33 2.11
CA ASP A 284 -24.99 16.69 0.84
C ASP A 284 -25.83 15.43 0.64
N THR A 285 -26.28 15.17 -0.59
CA THR A 285 -27.03 13.94 -0.91
C THR A 285 -26.07 12.82 -1.26
N LEU A 286 -26.13 11.72 -0.51
CA LEU A 286 -25.27 10.55 -0.69
C LEU A 286 -26.01 9.43 -1.46
N GLN A 287 -25.42 8.98 -2.57
CA GLN A 287 -25.97 7.93 -3.42
C GLN A 287 -24.92 6.87 -3.74
N SER A 288 -25.30 5.60 -3.72
CA SER A 288 -24.41 4.49 -4.11
C SER A 288 -24.53 4.23 -5.61
N ILE A 289 -23.40 4.17 -6.32
CA ILE A 289 -23.36 3.88 -7.77
C ILE A 289 -23.29 2.38 -8.02
N THR A 290 -22.51 1.66 -7.22
CA THR A 290 -22.29 0.22 -7.38
C THR A 290 -22.82 -0.55 -6.18
N SER A 291 -23.21 -1.81 -6.40
CA SER A 291 -23.63 -2.74 -5.36
C SER A 291 -23.40 -4.21 -5.79
N GLY A 292 -23.23 -5.08 -4.81
CA GLY A 292 -23.08 -6.53 -4.99
C GLY A 292 -22.13 -7.16 -3.97
N ASP A 293 -22.01 -8.49 -3.98
CA ASP A 293 -21.11 -9.23 -3.08
C ASP A 293 -19.65 -9.25 -3.58
N TRP A 294 -19.11 -8.07 -3.85
CA TRP A 294 -17.75 -7.86 -4.39
C TRP A 294 -17.26 -6.46 -4.05
N ASP A 295 -15.95 -6.24 -4.07
CA ASP A 295 -15.33 -4.98 -3.68
C ASP A 295 -14.84 -4.19 -4.89
N VAL A 296 -15.11 -2.88 -4.89
CA VAL A 296 -14.39 -1.88 -5.67
C VAL A 296 -13.04 -1.67 -5.01
N THR A 297 -11.97 -1.94 -5.76
CA THR A 297 -10.60 -1.96 -5.26
C THR A 297 -9.85 -0.65 -5.49
N GLN A 298 -10.21 0.08 -6.54
CA GLN A 298 -9.65 1.41 -6.80
C GLN A 298 -10.58 2.16 -7.77
N VAL A 299 -10.82 3.45 -7.52
CA VAL A 299 -11.45 4.34 -8.50
C VAL A 299 -10.34 5.05 -9.27
N LEU A 300 -10.37 4.98 -10.60
CA LEU A 300 -9.27 5.44 -11.46
C LEU A 300 -9.53 6.82 -12.05
N ALA A 301 -10.71 7.02 -12.63
CA ALA A 301 -11.02 8.22 -13.39
C ALA A 301 -12.53 8.50 -13.42
N TYR A 302 -12.89 9.76 -13.59
CA TYR A 302 -14.26 10.22 -13.84
C TYR A 302 -14.26 11.09 -15.10
N ASP A 303 -15.03 10.66 -16.10
CA ASP A 303 -15.31 11.44 -17.30
C ASP A 303 -16.63 12.20 -17.11
N GLU A 304 -16.50 13.52 -16.96
CA GLU A 304 -17.63 14.43 -16.76
C GLU A 304 -18.40 14.69 -18.05
N ASP A 305 -17.78 14.56 -19.23
CA ASP A 305 -18.45 14.83 -20.50
C ASP A 305 -19.34 13.64 -20.88
N SER A 306 -18.84 12.41 -20.67
CA SER A 306 -19.61 11.18 -20.90
C SER A 306 -20.42 10.69 -19.70
N GLN A 307 -20.25 11.28 -18.51
CA GLN A 307 -20.85 10.85 -17.24
C GLN A 307 -20.52 9.39 -16.88
N LEU A 308 -19.27 8.98 -17.09
CA LEU A 308 -18.78 7.63 -16.79
C LEU A 308 -17.71 7.66 -15.69
N ILE A 309 -17.76 6.70 -14.78
CA ILE A 309 -16.72 6.47 -13.79
C ILE A 309 -16.01 5.14 -14.05
N TYR A 310 -14.68 5.15 -14.03
CA TYR A 310 -13.81 4.01 -14.29
C TYR A 310 -13.17 3.50 -13.01
N PHE A 311 -13.22 2.19 -12.77
CA PHE A 311 -12.75 1.59 -11.53
C PHE A 311 -12.30 0.14 -11.72
N LEU A 312 -11.50 -0.35 -10.77
CA LEU A 312 -11.10 -1.75 -10.68
C LEU A 312 -11.98 -2.47 -9.66
N SER A 313 -12.49 -3.66 -9.98
CA SER A 313 -13.31 -4.45 -9.05
C SER A 313 -12.97 -5.94 -9.03
N THR A 314 -13.50 -6.61 -8.00
CA THR A 314 -13.53 -8.07 -7.87
C THR A 314 -14.85 -8.70 -8.32
N GLU A 315 -15.64 -7.99 -9.15
CA GLU A 315 -16.99 -8.43 -9.56
C GLU A 315 -16.99 -9.76 -10.34
N ASP A 316 -15.94 -10.03 -11.14
CA ASP A 316 -15.75 -11.35 -11.80
C ASP A 316 -15.36 -12.44 -10.80
N ASP A 317 -14.29 -12.20 -10.03
CA ASP A 317 -13.77 -13.16 -9.06
C ASP A 317 -12.85 -12.46 -8.02
N PRO A 318 -12.88 -12.83 -6.73
CA PRO A 318 -12.01 -12.27 -5.69
C PRO A 318 -10.50 -12.31 -6.01
N LYS A 319 -10.01 -13.32 -6.74
CA LYS A 319 -8.59 -13.42 -7.15
C LYS A 319 -8.23 -12.55 -8.36
N ARG A 320 -9.24 -11.97 -9.02
CA ARG A 320 -9.11 -11.19 -10.25
C ARG A 320 -9.34 -9.71 -10.03
N ARG A 321 -8.80 -8.89 -10.93
CA ARG A 321 -9.05 -7.45 -11.00
C ARG A 321 -9.33 -7.09 -12.43
N HIS A 322 -10.52 -6.59 -12.69
CA HIS A 322 -10.92 -6.10 -14.01
C HIS A 322 -11.25 -4.62 -13.98
N LEU A 323 -11.05 -3.96 -15.12
CA LEU A 323 -11.44 -2.58 -15.35
C LEU A 323 -12.91 -2.55 -15.75
N TYR A 324 -13.69 -1.75 -15.05
CA TYR A 324 -15.11 -1.50 -15.31
C TYR A 324 -15.36 -0.02 -15.51
N SER A 325 -16.46 0.28 -16.22
CA SER A 325 -17.10 1.59 -16.23
C SER A 325 -18.50 1.50 -15.66
N ALA A 326 -18.98 2.57 -15.02
CA ALA A 326 -20.38 2.74 -14.66
C ALA A 326 -20.90 4.12 -15.05
N ASP A 327 -22.18 4.20 -15.41
CA ASP A 327 -22.84 5.50 -15.53
C ASP A 327 -22.88 6.19 -14.16
N THR A 328 -22.70 7.51 -14.12
CA THR A 328 -22.86 8.31 -12.89
C THR A 328 -24.24 8.94 -12.75
N VAL A 329 -25.09 8.82 -13.78
CA VAL A 329 -26.46 9.35 -13.81
C VAL A 329 -27.39 8.27 -14.37
N GLY A 330 -28.63 8.22 -13.89
CA GLY A 330 -29.64 7.30 -14.41
C GLY A 330 -29.56 5.92 -13.77
N THR A 331 -29.43 4.87 -14.58
CA THR A 331 -29.56 3.47 -14.14
C THR A 331 -28.28 2.88 -13.54
N PHE A 332 -27.16 3.60 -13.60
CA PHE A 332 -25.85 3.15 -13.11
C PHE A 332 -25.41 1.81 -13.75
N ASN A 333 -25.61 1.68 -15.07
CA ASN A 333 -25.25 0.45 -15.76
C ASN A 333 -23.74 0.26 -15.69
N ARG A 334 -23.32 -0.96 -15.40
CA ARG A 334 -21.91 -1.33 -15.34
C ARG A 334 -21.52 -2.12 -16.59
N ARG A 335 -20.33 -1.84 -17.11
CA ARG A 335 -19.73 -2.58 -18.22
C ARG A 335 -18.31 -2.98 -17.85
N CYS A 336 -17.98 -4.26 -18.02
CA CYS A 336 -16.60 -4.69 -17.95
C CYS A 336 -15.86 -4.29 -19.21
N LEU A 337 -14.75 -3.59 -19.06
CA LEU A 337 -13.94 -3.08 -20.15
C LEU A 337 -12.75 -3.98 -20.45
N SER A 338 -12.21 -4.71 -19.46
CA SER A 338 -11.05 -5.59 -19.66
C SER A 338 -11.41 -7.07 -19.86
N CYS A 339 -12.66 -7.47 -19.65
CA CYS A 339 -13.06 -8.88 -19.69
C CYS A 339 -12.83 -9.51 -21.07
N ASP A 340 -13.11 -8.75 -22.15
CA ASP A 340 -13.02 -9.26 -23.53
C ASP A 340 -11.63 -9.11 -24.15
N PHE A 341 -10.77 -8.23 -23.61
CA PHE A 341 -9.52 -7.83 -24.29
C PHE A 341 -8.45 -8.89 -24.24
N THR A 342 -8.49 -9.77 -23.24
CA THR A 342 -7.50 -10.81 -23.08
C THR A 342 -8.16 -11.96 -22.35
N ASP A 343 -8.50 -13.04 -23.07
CA ASP A 343 -8.92 -14.34 -22.52
C ASP A 343 -7.94 -14.93 -21.48
N SER A 344 -6.80 -14.26 -21.26
CA SER A 344 -5.66 -14.71 -20.49
C SER A 344 -5.20 -13.72 -19.39
N CYS A 345 -5.84 -12.55 -19.22
CA CYS A 345 -5.45 -11.60 -18.16
C CYS A 345 -6.56 -11.33 -17.14
N GLY A 346 -6.57 -12.13 -16.06
CA GLY A 346 -7.48 -11.94 -14.93
C GLY A 346 -7.06 -10.85 -13.93
N TYR A 347 -5.94 -10.14 -14.13
CA TYR A 347 -5.50 -9.10 -13.20
C TYR A 347 -4.93 -7.90 -13.94
N VAL A 348 -5.65 -6.78 -13.94
CA VAL A 348 -5.25 -5.56 -14.65
C VAL A 348 -5.11 -4.34 -13.73
N SER A 349 -4.38 -3.34 -14.21
CA SER A 349 -4.42 -1.97 -13.70
C SER A 349 -4.56 -0.99 -14.85
N GLY A 350 -5.22 0.15 -14.63
CA GLY A 350 -5.44 1.18 -15.65
C GLY A 350 -4.88 2.55 -15.24
N PHE A 351 -4.37 3.32 -16.20
CA PHE A 351 -4.00 4.72 -16.02
C PHE A 351 -4.63 5.56 -17.13
N PHE A 352 -5.34 6.62 -16.77
CA PHE A 352 -6.06 7.46 -17.72
C PHE A 352 -5.27 8.74 -18.00
N CYS A 353 -5.31 9.19 -19.26
CA CYS A 353 -4.84 10.51 -19.63
C CYS A 353 -5.69 11.59 -18.94
N PRO A 354 -5.16 12.75 -18.55
CA PRO A 354 -5.97 13.86 -18.01
C PRO A 354 -7.13 14.30 -18.92
N SER A 355 -7.02 14.11 -20.24
CA SER A 355 -8.09 14.42 -21.21
C SER A 355 -9.12 13.31 -21.39
N MET A 356 -8.93 12.13 -20.78
CA MET A 356 -9.77 10.94 -20.91
C MET A 356 -9.86 10.30 -22.32
N ASP A 357 -9.11 10.79 -23.31
CA ASP A 357 -9.13 10.21 -24.68
C ASP A 357 -8.46 8.83 -24.76
N TYR A 358 -7.42 8.60 -23.94
CA TYR A 358 -6.60 7.39 -23.94
C TYR A 358 -6.46 6.86 -22.52
N PHE A 359 -6.28 5.54 -22.43
CA PHE A 359 -5.83 4.92 -21.19
C PHE A 359 -4.81 3.82 -21.48
N LEU A 360 -3.88 3.66 -20.54
CA LEU A 360 -2.93 2.57 -20.50
C LEU A 360 -3.54 1.43 -19.70
N LEU A 361 -3.71 0.27 -20.32
CA LEU A 361 -4.08 -0.96 -19.63
C LEU A 361 -2.84 -1.81 -19.44
N ILE A 362 -2.56 -2.15 -18.18
CA ILE A 362 -1.43 -2.99 -17.81
C ILE A 362 -1.99 -4.32 -17.30
N CYS A 363 -1.75 -5.37 -18.06
CA CYS A 363 -1.94 -6.74 -17.61
C CYS A 363 -0.85 -7.11 -16.61
N LYS A 364 -1.27 -7.52 -15.42
CA LYS A 364 -0.41 -8.08 -14.37
C LYS A 364 -0.74 -9.56 -14.09
N GLY A 365 -1.60 -10.18 -14.90
CA GLY A 365 -2.04 -11.56 -14.75
C GLY A 365 -1.03 -12.61 -15.21
N ARG A 366 -1.42 -13.89 -15.15
CA ARG A 366 -0.57 -15.07 -15.48
C ARG A 366 0.19 -15.00 -16.80
N HIS A 367 -0.35 -14.35 -17.82
CA HIS A 367 0.26 -14.29 -19.15
C HIS A 367 1.18 -13.09 -19.35
N LEU A 368 2.19 -12.98 -18.48
CA LEU A 368 3.29 -12.00 -18.50
C LEU A 368 2.84 -10.53 -18.47
N PHE A 369 3.64 -9.68 -17.83
CA PHE A 369 3.34 -8.25 -17.76
C PHE A 369 3.30 -7.66 -19.17
N VAL A 370 2.12 -7.26 -19.61
CA VAL A 370 1.90 -6.65 -20.92
C VAL A 370 1.22 -5.30 -20.71
N SER A 371 1.82 -4.25 -21.26
CA SER A 371 1.28 -2.89 -21.22
C SER A 371 0.85 -2.49 -22.61
N ILE A 372 -0.44 -2.19 -22.76
CA ILE A 372 -1.05 -1.79 -24.03
C ILE A 372 -1.72 -0.43 -23.91
N LEU A 373 -1.62 0.37 -24.96
CA LEU A 373 -2.29 1.65 -25.09
C LEU A 373 -3.61 1.46 -25.85
N LEU A 374 -4.69 1.96 -25.25
CA LEU A 374 -6.04 1.87 -25.74
C LEU A 374 -6.66 3.27 -25.88
N VAL A 375 -7.57 3.43 -26.84
CA VAL A 375 -8.38 4.63 -27.05
C VAL A 375 -9.80 4.38 -26.56
N LEU A 376 -10.35 5.39 -25.89
CA LEU A 376 -11.76 5.48 -25.58
C LEU A 376 -12.47 6.17 -26.75
N THR A 377 -13.33 5.43 -27.45
CA THR A 377 -14.23 5.99 -28.46
C THR A 377 -15.66 6.00 -27.93
N THR A 378 -16.52 6.83 -28.53
CA THR A 378 -17.96 6.85 -28.23
C THR A 378 -18.63 5.50 -28.48
N THR A 379 -18.07 4.67 -29.36
CA THR A 379 -18.55 3.32 -29.70
C THR A 379 -17.95 2.19 -28.84
N GLY A 380 -16.97 2.49 -27.99
CA GLY A 380 -16.27 1.50 -27.17
C GLY A 380 -14.76 1.69 -27.14
N ILE A 381 -14.04 0.67 -26.70
CA ILE A 381 -12.57 0.72 -26.59
C ILE A 381 -11.95 0.17 -27.86
N GLN A 382 -10.97 0.91 -28.40
CA GLN A 382 -10.19 0.46 -29.54
C GLN A 382 -8.72 0.28 -29.14
N TYR A 383 -8.15 -0.84 -29.59
CA TYR A 383 -6.71 -1.07 -29.46
C TYR A 383 -5.91 -0.13 -30.36
N VAL A 384 -4.87 0.50 -29.82
CA VAL A 384 -3.95 1.36 -30.58
C VAL A 384 -2.61 0.69 -30.79
N ARG A 385 -1.90 0.38 -29.71
CA ARG A 385 -0.54 -0.17 -29.79
C ARG A 385 -0.10 -0.84 -28.50
N ASP A 386 0.90 -1.71 -28.63
CA ASP A 386 1.66 -2.21 -27.48
C ASP A 386 2.71 -1.18 -27.03
N ILE A 387 2.86 -1.02 -25.72
CA ILE A 387 3.88 -0.19 -25.09
C ILE A 387 5.04 -1.05 -24.60
N GLU A 388 4.73 -2.14 -23.89
CA GLU A 388 5.73 -3.09 -23.38
C GLU A 388 5.14 -4.50 -23.37
N LEU A 389 5.82 -5.45 -24.01
CA LEU A 389 5.39 -6.84 -24.15
C LEU A 389 6.22 -7.83 -23.33
N ASN A 390 7.30 -7.36 -22.70
CA ASN A 390 8.27 -8.12 -21.92
C ASN A 390 8.76 -9.37 -22.68
N LEU A 391 9.05 -9.23 -23.98
CA LEU A 391 9.39 -10.37 -24.87
C LEU A 391 10.62 -11.16 -24.40
N ASN A 392 11.61 -10.48 -23.80
CA ASN A 392 12.79 -11.13 -23.23
C ASN A 392 12.42 -12.00 -22.02
N LEU A 393 11.61 -11.46 -21.10
CA LEU A 393 11.09 -12.21 -19.96
C LEU A 393 10.22 -13.38 -20.44
N ARG A 394 9.36 -13.17 -21.42
CA ARG A 394 8.53 -14.22 -22.04
C ARG A 394 9.36 -15.37 -22.57
N ARG A 395 10.41 -15.08 -23.34
CA ARG A 395 11.35 -16.09 -23.85
C ARG A 395 12.04 -16.84 -22.71
N THR A 396 12.48 -16.13 -21.68
CA THR A 396 13.16 -16.70 -20.51
C THR A 396 12.23 -17.64 -19.73
N VAL A 397 11.03 -17.17 -19.38
CA VAL A 397 10.01 -17.93 -18.64
C VAL A 397 9.57 -19.17 -19.44
N ASN A 398 9.40 -19.05 -20.76
CA ASN A 398 9.05 -20.19 -21.62
C ASN A 398 10.18 -21.22 -21.75
N SER A 399 11.45 -20.82 -21.54
CA SER A 399 12.59 -21.75 -21.53
C SER A 399 12.79 -22.46 -20.19
N MET A 400 12.05 -22.07 -19.15
CA MET A 400 12.15 -22.61 -17.80
C MET A 400 10.96 -23.50 -17.45
N GLN A 401 11.16 -24.46 -16.56
CA GLN A 401 10.08 -25.28 -16.01
C GLN A 401 9.32 -24.50 -14.93
N MET A 402 8.44 -23.60 -15.38
CA MET A 402 7.67 -22.73 -14.50
C MET A 402 6.61 -23.50 -13.70
N PRO A 403 6.38 -23.15 -12.43
CA PRO A 403 5.29 -23.70 -11.65
C PRO A 403 3.92 -23.41 -12.29
N LYS A 404 3.09 -24.44 -12.40
CA LYS A 404 1.66 -24.33 -12.69
C LYS A 404 0.92 -23.90 -11.42
N VAL A 405 0.08 -22.88 -11.54
CA VAL A 405 -0.77 -22.41 -10.44
C VAL A 405 -2.15 -23.02 -10.62
N GLU A 406 -2.71 -23.57 -9.55
CA GLU A 406 -4.07 -24.08 -9.48
C GLU A 406 -4.77 -23.46 -8.26
N TYR A 407 -6.07 -23.19 -8.42
CA TYR A 407 -6.90 -22.54 -7.39
C TYR A 407 -7.96 -23.53 -6.93
N ARG A 408 -8.25 -23.53 -5.64
CA ARG A 408 -9.28 -24.37 -5.03
C ARG A 408 -9.97 -23.55 -3.96
N GLU A 409 -11.24 -23.81 -3.78
CA GLU A 409 -12.01 -23.27 -2.68
C GLU A 409 -12.23 -24.40 -1.67
N ILE A 410 -11.92 -24.14 -0.40
CA ILE A 410 -12.23 -25.06 0.70
C ILE A 410 -13.35 -24.42 1.52
N ASN A 411 -14.38 -25.20 1.82
CA ASN A 411 -15.44 -24.78 2.73
C ASN A 411 -15.07 -25.24 4.15
N ILE A 412 -15.00 -24.31 5.09
CA ILE A 412 -14.78 -24.57 6.53
C ILE A 412 -15.98 -24.04 7.29
N GLU A 413 -16.83 -24.95 7.78
CA GLU A 413 -18.07 -24.63 8.49
C GLU A 413 -18.95 -23.63 7.71
N ASP A 414 -19.07 -22.39 8.22
CA ASP A 414 -19.97 -21.34 7.72
C ASP A 414 -19.32 -20.40 6.68
N TYR A 415 -18.06 -20.62 6.27
CA TYR A 415 -17.37 -19.75 5.32
C TYR A 415 -16.43 -20.54 4.38
N SER A 416 -16.19 -19.98 3.19
CA SER A 416 -15.26 -20.53 2.22
C SER A 416 -13.91 -19.79 2.27
N ILE A 417 -12.83 -20.57 2.17
CA ILE A 417 -11.44 -20.11 2.13
C ILE A 417 -10.93 -20.35 0.72
N LEU A 418 -10.38 -19.30 0.11
CA LEU A 418 -9.76 -19.40 -1.20
C LEU A 418 -8.29 -19.83 -1.07
N LEU A 419 -7.88 -20.77 -1.91
CA LEU A 419 -6.55 -21.36 -1.90
C LEU A 419 -5.86 -21.15 -3.23
N ASN A 420 -4.56 -20.93 -3.13
CA ASN A 420 -3.63 -20.98 -4.25
C ASN A 420 -2.57 -22.04 -3.95
N PHE A 421 -2.47 -23.03 -4.83
CA PHE A 421 -1.38 -24.01 -4.80
C PHE A 421 -0.58 -23.91 -6.08
N LYS A 422 0.73 -23.74 -5.92
CA LYS A 422 1.70 -23.76 -7.02
C LYS A 422 2.35 -25.14 -7.05
N THR A 423 2.17 -25.85 -8.15
CA THR A 423 2.72 -27.20 -8.39
C THR A 423 3.55 -27.19 -9.67
N VAL A 424 4.58 -28.04 -9.77
CA VAL A 424 5.33 -28.21 -11.05
C VAL A 424 4.53 -29.02 -12.07
N LEU A 425 3.61 -29.87 -11.60
CA LEU A 425 2.93 -30.88 -12.40
C LEU A 425 1.42 -30.65 -12.42
N ASN A 426 0.81 -31.03 -13.54
CA ASN A 426 -0.63 -31.21 -13.63
C ASN A 426 -1.02 -32.31 -12.63
N LEU A 427 -1.82 -32.00 -11.60
CA LEU A 427 -2.21 -32.97 -10.57
C LEU A 427 -2.99 -34.17 -11.15
N ASN A 428 -3.47 -34.04 -12.39
CA ASN A 428 -4.14 -35.10 -13.15
C ASN A 428 -3.19 -36.07 -13.88
N ALA A 429 -1.88 -35.80 -13.93
CA ALA A 429 -0.93 -36.71 -14.56
C ALA A 429 -0.56 -37.86 -13.61
N CYS A 430 -1.11 -39.04 -13.89
CA CYS A 430 -1.02 -40.29 -13.13
C CYS A 430 0.40 -40.88 -12.92
N PHE A 431 1.47 -40.14 -13.22
CA PHE A 431 2.84 -40.63 -13.30
C PHE A 431 3.80 -39.76 -12.46
N LEU A 432 3.80 -39.96 -11.15
CA LEU A 432 4.95 -39.83 -10.21
C LEU A 432 4.46 -39.90 -8.75
N LYS A 433 3.73 -40.97 -8.41
CA LYS A 433 3.13 -41.21 -7.07
C LYS A 433 4.13 -41.50 -5.94
N LYS A 434 5.45 -41.32 -6.10
CA LYS A 434 6.41 -41.89 -5.13
C LYS A 434 7.64 -41.07 -4.71
N THR A 435 7.93 -39.87 -5.21
CA THR A 435 9.23 -39.25 -4.88
C THR A 435 9.30 -37.77 -4.50
N LEU A 436 8.34 -36.89 -4.82
CA LEU A 436 8.55 -35.45 -4.61
C LEU A 436 7.30 -34.74 -4.10
N SER A 437 7.18 -34.62 -2.78
CA SER A 437 6.05 -33.94 -2.14
C SER A 437 6.44 -33.29 -0.82
N ARG A 438 7.48 -32.45 -0.81
CA ARG A 438 7.72 -31.57 0.35
C ARG A 438 6.71 -30.43 0.26
N THR A 439 5.92 -30.19 1.29
CA THR A 439 4.93 -29.09 1.29
C THR A 439 5.50 -27.92 2.07
N LEU A 440 5.53 -26.74 1.46
CA LEU A 440 5.88 -25.48 2.11
C LEU A 440 4.67 -24.55 2.07
N SER A 441 4.14 -24.22 3.26
CA SER A 441 3.17 -23.15 3.40
C SER A 441 3.90 -21.80 3.37
N LEU A 442 3.51 -20.92 2.46
CA LEU A 442 4.07 -19.58 2.29
C LEU A 442 3.02 -18.55 2.67
N ARG A 443 3.38 -17.62 3.55
CA ARG A 443 2.37 -16.80 4.19
C ARG A 443 2.63 -15.31 4.07
N ASP A 444 1.60 -14.61 3.60
CA ASP A 444 1.28 -13.26 4.04
C ASP A 444 -0.16 -13.29 4.57
N GLY A 445 -0.32 -13.10 5.88
CA GLY A 445 -1.63 -13.13 6.54
C GLY A 445 -1.97 -11.80 7.16
N THR A 446 -1.30 -10.73 6.71
CA THR A 446 -1.51 -9.38 7.23
C THR A 446 -2.99 -9.02 7.08
N PRO A 447 -3.70 -8.58 8.13
CA PRO A 447 -5.12 -8.23 8.02
C PRO A 447 -5.35 -7.19 6.91
N GLY A 448 -6.30 -7.47 6.01
CA GLY A 448 -6.62 -6.64 4.84
C GLY A 448 -5.77 -6.92 3.59
N SER A 449 -4.73 -7.74 3.69
CA SER A 449 -3.95 -8.20 2.52
C SER A 449 -4.66 -9.33 1.77
N GLN A 450 -4.11 -9.71 0.61
CA GLN A 450 -4.55 -10.84 -0.19
C GLN A 450 -3.33 -11.58 -0.74
N SER A 451 -3.16 -12.84 -0.36
CA SER A 451 -2.09 -13.71 -0.84
C SER A 451 -2.47 -14.49 -2.10
N VAL A 452 -3.76 -14.76 -2.30
CA VAL A 452 -4.30 -15.53 -3.42
C VAL A 452 -4.86 -14.59 -4.48
N SER A 453 -4.06 -14.36 -5.52
CA SER A 453 -4.47 -13.60 -6.70
C SER A 453 -3.94 -14.22 -7.99
N GLU A 454 -4.53 -13.85 -9.12
CA GLU A 454 -4.03 -14.20 -10.46
C GLU A 454 -2.84 -13.34 -10.93
N GLN A 455 -2.32 -12.47 -10.05
CA GLN A 455 -1.18 -11.64 -10.34
C GLN A 455 0.07 -12.50 -10.59
N PHE A 456 0.77 -12.24 -11.69
CA PHE A 456 2.03 -12.90 -12.00
C PHE A 456 3.13 -12.44 -11.05
N HIS A 457 3.75 -13.41 -10.39
CA HIS A 457 4.85 -13.18 -9.46
C HIS A 457 5.81 -14.37 -9.48
N ILE A 458 7.10 -14.07 -9.63
CA ILE A 458 8.21 -15.02 -9.52
C ILE A 458 9.05 -14.59 -8.32
N ASP A 459 9.24 -15.53 -7.39
CA ASP A 459 9.99 -15.33 -6.15
C ASP A 459 10.86 -16.56 -5.83
N TRP A 460 11.52 -16.54 -4.67
CA TRP A 460 12.30 -17.67 -4.18
C TRP A 460 11.49 -18.97 -4.05
N ALA A 461 10.16 -18.87 -3.84
CA ALA A 461 9.31 -20.05 -3.78
C ALA A 461 9.11 -20.68 -5.17
N SER A 462 9.08 -19.88 -6.25
CA SER A 462 9.12 -20.42 -7.61
C SER A 462 10.35 -21.32 -7.83
N VAL A 463 11.49 -20.95 -7.27
CA VAL A 463 12.73 -21.76 -7.32
C VAL A 463 12.59 -23.05 -6.50
N LEU A 464 12.00 -22.98 -5.30
CA LEU A 464 11.73 -24.19 -4.51
C LEU A 464 10.80 -25.18 -5.21
N VAL A 465 9.77 -24.66 -5.86
CA VAL A 465 8.83 -25.49 -6.62
C VAL A 465 9.56 -26.11 -7.82
N SER A 466 10.17 -25.28 -8.67
CA SER A 466 10.82 -25.72 -9.91
C SER A 466 12.05 -26.61 -9.68
N SER A 467 13.02 -26.17 -8.87
CA SER A 467 14.31 -26.85 -8.72
C SER A 467 14.34 -27.92 -7.63
N PHE A 468 13.48 -27.82 -6.61
CA PHE A 468 13.50 -28.71 -5.45
C PHE A 468 12.24 -29.58 -5.32
N GLY A 469 11.28 -29.46 -6.25
CA GLY A 469 10.04 -30.24 -6.26
C GLY A 469 9.21 -30.10 -4.99
N VAL A 470 9.17 -28.87 -4.45
CA VAL A 470 8.33 -28.50 -3.30
C VAL A 470 6.96 -28.07 -3.80
N ILE A 471 5.89 -28.42 -3.09
CA ILE A 471 4.55 -27.87 -3.31
C ILE A 471 4.42 -26.62 -2.44
N ALA A 472 4.20 -25.47 -3.07
CA ALA A 472 4.03 -24.20 -2.37
C ALA A 472 2.54 -23.85 -2.29
N VAL A 473 2.04 -23.53 -1.10
CA VAL A 473 0.62 -23.22 -0.88
C VAL A 473 0.45 -21.88 -0.16
N ARG A 474 -0.55 -21.10 -0.59
CA ARG A 474 -1.02 -19.85 0.02
C ARG A 474 -2.51 -19.92 0.31
N PHE A 475 -2.93 -19.27 1.38
CA PHE A 475 -4.28 -19.36 1.94
C PHE A 475 -4.77 -17.97 2.32
N ASP A 476 -5.95 -17.58 1.83
CA ASP A 476 -6.65 -16.37 2.27
C ASP A 476 -7.85 -16.76 3.13
N GLY A 477 -7.66 -16.71 4.45
CA GLY A 477 -8.68 -17.00 5.45
C GLY A 477 -9.36 -15.74 5.99
N ARG A 478 -9.95 -15.85 7.18
CA ARG A 478 -10.53 -14.73 7.92
C ARG A 478 -9.47 -13.66 8.21
N GLY A 479 -9.84 -12.40 8.04
CA GLY A 479 -8.92 -11.26 8.10
C GLY A 479 -8.34 -10.84 6.74
N SER A 480 -8.48 -11.64 5.69
CA SER A 480 -8.06 -11.25 4.34
C SER A 480 -8.97 -10.15 3.76
N GLY A 481 -8.42 -9.35 2.86
CA GLY A 481 -9.14 -8.26 2.19
C GLY A 481 -9.89 -8.69 0.92
N PHE A 482 -10.58 -7.72 0.30
CA PHE A 482 -11.24 -7.85 -1.02
C PHE A 482 -12.39 -8.87 -1.15
N GLN A 483 -12.94 -9.29 -0.01
CA GLN A 483 -14.13 -10.16 0.10
C GLN A 483 -15.12 -9.60 1.14
N GLY A 484 -15.20 -8.27 1.23
CA GLY A 484 -16.10 -7.56 2.14
C GLY A 484 -15.59 -7.44 3.58
N THR A 485 -16.22 -6.54 4.34
CA THR A 485 -15.82 -6.22 5.71
C THR A 485 -16.11 -7.35 6.69
N ASN A 486 -17.05 -8.25 6.38
CA ASN A 486 -17.41 -9.34 7.30
C ASN A 486 -16.24 -10.31 7.47
N LEU A 487 -15.60 -10.74 6.37
CA LEU A 487 -14.40 -11.59 6.41
C LEU A 487 -13.23 -10.86 7.06
N LEU A 488 -13.00 -9.61 6.66
CA LEU A 488 -11.93 -8.75 7.17
C LEU A 488 -12.04 -8.59 8.70
N HIS A 489 -13.22 -8.24 9.22
CA HIS A 489 -13.43 -7.85 10.62
C HIS A 489 -13.48 -9.03 11.60
N LYS A 490 -13.44 -10.28 11.13
CA LYS A 490 -13.44 -11.46 12.04
C LYS A 490 -12.26 -11.46 13.01
N VAL A 491 -11.10 -10.96 12.58
CA VAL A 491 -9.85 -10.95 13.38
C VAL A 491 -9.78 -9.78 14.37
N GLN A 492 -10.77 -8.89 14.37
CA GLN A 492 -10.79 -7.74 15.26
C GLN A 492 -10.72 -8.19 16.73
N ARG A 493 -9.74 -7.67 17.48
CA ARG A 493 -9.41 -8.04 18.88
C ARG A 493 -9.00 -9.51 19.09
N ARG A 494 -8.76 -10.26 18.02
CA ARG A 494 -8.46 -11.70 18.04
C ARG A 494 -7.37 -12.05 17.02
N LEU A 495 -6.37 -11.17 16.87
CA LEU A 495 -5.26 -11.37 15.94
C LEU A 495 -4.51 -12.68 16.24
N GLY A 496 -4.37 -13.48 15.20
CA GLY A 496 -3.68 -14.76 15.22
C GLY A 496 -4.49 -15.93 15.74
N MET A 497 -5.65 -15.72 16.36
CA MET A 497 -6.50 -16.83 16.79
C MET A 497 -7.21 -17.50 15.62
N PHE A 498 -7.89 -16.72 14.78
CA PHE A 498 -8.62 -17.26 13.64
C PHE A 498 -7.68 -17.60 12.50
N GLU A 499 -6.67 -16.75 12.29
CA GLU A 499 -5.73 -16.92 11.21
C GLU A 499 -4.80 -18.12 11.43
N GLU A 500 -4.55 -18.54 12.67
CA GLU A 500 -3.89 -19.82 12.99
C GLU A 500 -4.82 -21.00 12.67
N LYS A 501 -6.06 -20.97 13.21
CA LYS A 501 -7.05 -22.03 13.01
C LYS A 501 -7.32 -22.31 11.52
N ASP A 502 -7.58 -21.26 10.74
CA ASP A 502 -7.88 -21.37 9.31
C ASP A 502 -6.75 -22.06 8.54
N GLN A 503 -5.51 -21.81 8.93
CA GLN A 503 -4.33 -22.39 8.29
C GLN A 503 -4.13 -23.85 8.71
N LEU A 504 -4.35 -24.19 9.98
CA LEU A 504 -4.30 -25.57 10.46
C LEU A 504 -5.39 -26.42 9.80
N ASP A 505 -6.61 -25.90 9.70
CA ASP A 505 -7.73 -26.60 9.08
C ASP A 505 -7.46 -26.82 7.58
N ALA A 506 -6.99 -25.78 6.88
CA ALA A 506 -6.68 -25.88 5.45
C ALA A 506 -5.49 -26.84 5.18
N LEU A 507 -4.46 -26.83 6.01
CA LEU A 507 -3.37 -27.80 5.91
C LEU A 507 -3.85 -29.22 6.23
N SER A 508 -4.75 -29.40 7.18
CA SER A 508 -5.32 -30.70 7.54
C SER A 508 -6.11 -31.32 6.39
N ILE A 509 -6.85 -30.50 5.64
CA ILE A 509 -7.55 -30.94 4.42
C ILE A 509 -6.55 -31.32 3.33
N LEU A 510 -5.51 -30.51 3.12
CA LEU A 510 -4.46 -30.82 2.16
C LEU A 510 -3.69 -32.10 2.51
N MET A 511 -3.52 -32.42 3.78
CA MET A 511 -2.91 -33.68 4.21
C MET A 511 -3.71 -34.93 3.81
N GLN A 512 -4.98 -34.80 3.43
CA GLN A 512 -5.78 -35.93 2.91
C GLN A 512 -5.41 -36.29 1.47
N GLU A 513 -4.75 -35.38 0.76
CA GLU A 513 -4.37 -35.58 -0.63
C GLU A 513 -3.23 -36.61 -0.75
N PRO A 514 -3.31 -37.55 -1.71
CA PRO A 514 -2.36 -38.65 -1.82
C PRO A 514 -0.95 -38.23 -2.26
N TYR A 515 -0.81 -37.01 -2.80
CA TYR A 515 0.44 -36.45 -3.26
C TYR A 515 1.09 -35.51 -2.25
N ILE A 516 0.65 -35.48 -0.98
CA ILE A 516 1.28 -34.68 0.08
C ILE A 516 1.99 -35.60 1.09
N ASP A 517 3.27 -35.33 1.34
CA ASP A 517 4.05 -36.06 2.34
C ASP A 517 3.87 -35.45 3.72
N LYS A 518 3.09 -36.16 4.56
CA LYS A 518 2.78 -35.76 5.94
C LYS A 518 4.01 -35.58 6.82
N THR A 519 5.15 -36.18 6.47
CA THR A 519 6.38 -36.10 7.27
C THR A 519 7.22 -34.86 6.96
N ARG A 520 6.94 -34.15 5.87
CA ARG A 520 7.76 -33.05 5.34
C ARG A 520 6.93 -31.80 5.03
N ILE A 521 6.30 -31.26 6.07
CA ILE A 521 5.56 -30.00 6.03
C ILE A 521 6.38 -28.91 6.71
N GLY A 522 6.64 -27.83 5.98
CA GLY A 522 7.28 -26.63 6.50
C GLY A 522 6.39 -25.39 6.36
N ALA A 523 6.67 -24.35 7.14
CA ALA A 523 6.04 -23.05 7.00
C ALA A 523 7.06 -21.92 6.90
N PHE A 524 6.72 -20.89 6.14
CA PHE A 524 7.49 -19.65 6.08
C PHE A 524 6.56 -18.44 6.18
N GLY A 525 7.00 -17.44 6.94
CA GLY A 525 6.31 -16.17 7.03
C GLY A 525 7.24 -15.01 7.35
N GLN A 526 6.86 -13.83 6.87
CA GLN A 526 7.59 -12.58 7.08
C GLN A 526 6.71 -11.58 7.85
N VAL A 527 7.29 -10.77 8.75
CA VAL A 527 6.57 -9.76 9.57
C VAL A 527 5.35 -10.37 10.27
N TYR A 528 4.12 -10.01 9.89
CA TYR A 528 2.90 -10.60 10.45
C TYR A 528 2.71 -12.07 10.06
N GLY A 529 3.10 -12.44 8.84
CA GLY A 529 3.20 -13.84 8.44
C GLY A 529 4.16 -14.63 9.35
N GLY A 530 5.23 -13.99 9.83
CA GLY A 530 6.18 -14.56 10.78
C GLY A 530 5.60 -14.75 12.18
N TYR A 531 4.78 -13.81 12.65
CA TYR A 531 3.99 -13.94 13.90
C TYR A 531 3.13 -15.21 13.85
N ILE A 532 2.30 -15.35 12.81
CA ILE A 532 1.40 -16.51 12.71
C ILE A 532 2.16 -17.81 12.47
N THR A 533 3.25 -17.79 11.70
CA THR A 533 4.10 -18.97 11.51
C THR A 533 4.69 -19.45 12.84
N SER A 534 5.03 -18.52 13.73
CA SER A 534 5.51 -18.83 15.08
C SER A 534 4.40 -19.45 15.93
N LEU A 535 3.17 -18.91 15.86
CA LEU A 535 2.00 -19.49 16.54
C LEU A 535 1.70 -20.91 16.05
N LEU A 536 1.62 -21.11 14.73
CA LEU A 536 1.38 -22.41 14.10
C LEU A 536 2.39 -23.47 14.50
N LEU A 537 3.63 -23.09 14.79
CA LEU A 537 4.65 -24.02 15.25
C LEU A 537 4.55 -24.33 16.76
N SER A 538 4.10 -23.35 17.55
CA SER A 538 3.91 -23.48 19.00
C SER A 538 2.66 -24.27 19.39
N SER A 539 1.67 -24.34 18.49
CA SER A 539 0.41 -25.07 18.67
C SER A 539 0.63 -26.55 19.02
N GLU A 540 -0.16 -27.11 19.94
CA GLU A 540 -0.06 -28.52 20.32
C GLU A 540 -0.43 -29.44 19.15
N ASP A 541 -1.39 -29.02 18.33
CA ASP A 541 -1.84 -29.70 17.11
C ASP A 541 -0.96 -29.42 15.90
N SER A 542 0.21 -28.80 16.11
CA SER A 542 1.07 -28.38 15.02
C SER A 542 1.61 -29.58 14.24
N ILE A 543 1.24 -29.63 12.96
CA ILE A 543 1.67 -30.61 11.95
C ILE A 543 3.01 -30.24 11.29
N LEU A 544 3.62 -29.12 11.67
CA LEU A 544 4.82 -28.59 11.03
C LEU A 544 6.08 -29.30 11.55
N LYS A 545 6.94 -29.73 10.63
CA LYS A 545 8.26 -30.30 10.96
C LYS A 545 9.31 -29.23 11.22
N CYS A 546 9.28 -28.15 10.45
CA CYS A 546 10.15 -26.99 10.61
C CYS A 546 9.44 -25.71 10.16
N ALA A 547 9.95 -24.57 10.61
CA ALA A 547 9.50 -23.27 10.11
C ALA A 547 10.67 -22.30 9.98
N ALA A 548 10.53 -21.36 9.05
CA ALA A 548 11.44 -20.24 8.90
C ALA A 548 10.65 -18.93 9.01
N VAL A 549 11.15 -17.99 9.81
CA VAL A 549 10.50 -16.70 10.02
C VAL A 549 11.47 -15.56 9.73
N LEU A 550 10.99 -14.54 9.02
CA LEU A 550 11.78 -13.36 8.65
C LEU A 550 11.19 -12.12 9.33
N SER A 551 11.99 -11.47 10.19
CA SER A 551 11.61 -10.27 10.95
C SER A 551 10.20 -10.39 11.60
N PRO A 552 9.90 -11.46 12.36
CA PRO A 552 8.56 -11.69 12.89
C PRO A 552 8.16 -10.63 13.91
N ILE A 553 6.89 -10.22 13.86
CA ILE A 553 6.27 -9.58 15.03
C ILE A 553 6.12 -10.66 16.09
N THR A 554 6.60 -10.42 17.31
CA THR A 554 6.55 -11.39 18.42
C THR A 554 5.66 -10.90 19.55
N ASP A 555 5.55 -9.59 19.72
CA ASP A 555 4.68 -8.93 20.68
C ASP A 555 4.15 -7.63 20.07
N PHE A 556 2.83 -7.46 20.05
CA PHE A 556 2.19 -6.23 19.55
C PHE A 556 2.45 -5.03 20.46
N ALA A 557 2.80 -5.22 21.73
CA ALA A 557 3.24 -4.14 22.61
C ALA A 557 4.53 -3.47 22.12
N LEU A 558 5.34 -4.18 21.32
CA LEU A 558 6.59 -3.67 20.75
C LEU A 558 6.42 -3.08 19.34
N TYR A 559 5.23 -3.24 18.73
CA TYR A 559 4.95 -2.81 17.37
C TYR A 559 4.34 -1.40 17.31
N GLY A 560 4.35 -0.81 16.12
CA GLY A 560 3.89 0.56 15.87
C GLY A 560 2.41 0.72 16.21
N MET A 561 2.07 1.80 16.92
CA MET A 561 0.73 2.05 17.47
C MET A 561 -0.39 1.96 16.43
N PHE A 562 -0.19 2.50 15.22
CA PHE A 562 -1.25 2.62 14.22
C PHE A 562 -1.84 1.25 13.84
N CYS A 563 -1.00 0.23 13.60
CA CYS A 563 -1.47 -1.13 13.38
C CYS A 563 -2.12 -1.77 14.60
N VAL A 564 -1.68 -1.41 15.81
CA VAL A 564 -2.13 -2.06 17.05
C VAL A 564 -3.48 -1.52 17.51
N CYS A 565 -3.75 -0.21 17.36
CA CYS A 565 -5.04 0.40 17.70
C CYS A 565 -6.21 -0.17 16.88
N VAL A 566 -5.96 -0.48 15.61
CA VAL A 566 -6.86 -1.19 14.68
C VAL A 566 -7.29 -2.55 15.25
N SER A 567 -6.39 -3.19 16.00
CA SER A 567 -6.51 -4.59 16.38
C SER A 567 -6.78 -4.83 17.86
N LEU A 568 -6.46 -3.91 18.76
CA LEU A 568 -6.61 -4.05 20.22
C LEU A 568 -7.29 -2.82 20.81
N ILE A 569 -8.61 -2.86 21.00
CA ILE A 569 -9.28 -1.92 21.91
C ILE A 569 -9.47 -2.65 23.25
N LYS A 570 -8.62 -2.28 24.21
CA LYS A 570 -8.61 -2.58 25.66
C LYS A 570 -8.78 -4.05 26.07
N THR A 571 -7.70 -4.69 26.49
CA THR A 571 -7.75 -5.69 27.55
C THR A 571 -7.26 -5.05 28.85
N ASN A 572 -8.14 -4.97 29.85
CA ASN A 572 -7.71 -4.79 31.22
C ASN A 572 -6.81 -5.98 31.60
N GLY A 573 -5.56 -5.72 31.97
CA GLY A 573 -4.79 -6.56 32.89
C GLY A 573 -4.48 -8.00 32.47
N GLY A 574 -4.19 -8.27 31.21
CA GLY A 574 -3.74 -9.60 30.78
C GLY A 574 -2.97 -9.56 29.46
N SER A 575 -1.69 -9.23 29.51
CA SER A 575 -0.78 -9.44 28.38
C SER A 575 -0.48 -10.94 28.27
N LEU A 576 -0.80 -11.54 27.13
CA LEU A 576 -0.16 -12.80 26.72
C LEU A 576 1.26 -12.46 26.29
N SER A 577 2.14 -12.29 27.27
CA SER A 577 3.58 -12.18 27.04
C SER A 577 4.10 -13.55 26.64
N LEU A 578 4.60 -13.68 25.41
CA LEU A 578 5.61 -14.69 25.14
C LEU A 578 6.85 -14.25 25.93
N GLY A 579 7.00 -14.82 27.12
CA GLY A 579 8.13 -14.58 28.01
C GLY A 579 9.42 -15.05 27.36
N LEU A 580 10.01 -14.22 26.50
CA LEU A 580 11.36 -14.38 25.99
C LEU A 580 12.25 -13.49 26.84
N ASN A 581 12.80 -14.06 27.91
CA ASN A 581 13.88 -13.45 28.66
C ASN A 581 15.03 -13.16 27.69
N THR A 582 15.38 -11.88 27.60
CA THR A 582 16.51 -11.35 26.86
C THR A 582 17.80 -11.83 27.53
N ASP A 583 18.30 -12.98 27.11
CA ASP A 583 19.72 -13.29 27.14
C ASP A 583 19.97 -14.53 26.26
N TYR A 584 20.96 -14.40 25.37
CA TYR A 584 21.49 -15.40 24.43
C TYR A 584 20.73 -15.62 23.11
N PHE A 585 21.51 -15.59 22.03
CA PHE A 585 21.23 -16.22 20.74
C PHE A 585 20.62 -17.61 20.96
N LEU A 586 19.29 -17.73 20.88
CA LEU A 586 18.58 -18.96 21.22
C LEU A 586 18.09 -19.66 19.95
N LYS A 587 18.78 -20.75 19.64
CA LYS A 587 18.27 -21.86 18.84
C LYS A 587 17.14 -22.50 19.67
N ILE A 588 15.92 -22.00 19.52
CA ILE A 588 14.73 -22.56 20.20
C ILE A 588 14.43 -23.92 19.56
N ILE A 589 14.97 -24.99 20.16
CA ILE A 589 14.55 -26.37 19.89
C ILE A 589 13.34 -26.64 20.79
N THR A 590 12.15 -26.29 20.32
CA THR A 590 10.91 -26.84 20.89
C THR A 590 10.69 -28.24 20.31
N ARG A 591 10.72 -29.28 21.15
CA ARG A 591 10.29 -30.66 20.86
C ARG A 591 10.74 -31.26 19.50
N ASN A 592 12.04 -31.37 19.22
CA ASN A 592 12.57 -31.97 17.97
C ASN A 592 12.15 -31.25 16.66
N ARG A 593 11.81 -29.95 16.74
CA ARG A 593 11.48 -29.10 15.58
C ARG A 593 12.51 -27.99 15.42
N LEU A 594 12.84 -27.68 14.17
CA LEU A 594 13.88 -26.70 13.82
C LEU A 594 13.21 -25.38 13.42
N ILE A 595 13.61 -24.28 14.08
CA ILE A 595 13.22 -22.91 13.71
C ILE A 595 14.45 -22.20 13.17
N ALA A 596 14.33 -21.61 11.98
CA ALA A 596 15.31 -20.66 11.47
C ALA A 596 14.73 -19.24 11.54
N ILE A 597 15.33 -18.38 12.36
CA ILE A 597 15.03 -16.94 12.38
C ILE A 597 16.01 -16.27 11.44
N LEU A 598 15.49 -15.63 10.40
CA LEU A 598 16.28 -14.91 9.41
C LEU A 598 16.15 -13.41 9.68
N PHE A 599 17.29 -12.71 9.67
CA PHE A 599 17.36 -11.26 9.63
C PHE A 599 18.05 -10.88 8.32
N LEU A 600 17.29 -10.45 7.32
CA LEU A 600 17.87 -9.95 6.07
C LEU A 600 18.05 -8.44 6.17
N LYS A 601 19.30 -7.98 5.98
CA LYS A 601 19.59 -6.58 5.68
C LYS A 601 19.25 -6.37 4.20
N SER A 602 18.28 -5.51 3.91
CA SER A 602 17.97 -5.06 2.55
C SER A 602 19.24 -4.39 1.98
N ASN A 603 19.99 -5.14 1.17
CA ASN A 603 21.01 -4.72 0.18
C ASN A 603 22.17 -5.73 0.05
N LEU A 604 21.88 -7.03 -0.11
CA LEU A 604 22.87 -7.95 -0.67
C LEU A 604 22.20 -8.92 -1.66
N CYS A 605 22.39 -8.65 -2.96
CA CYS A 605 22.36 -9.70 -3.96
C CYS A 605 23.52 -10.66 -3.65
N ILE A 606 23.23 -11.76 -2.98
CA ILE A 606 24.18 -12.87 -2.89
C ILE A 606 24.07 -13.64 -4.20
N ALA A 607 24.98 -13.34 -5.14
CA ALA A 607 25.29 -14.24 -6.22
C ALA A 607 25.86 -15.52 -5.60
N MET A 608 25.05 -16.59 -5.55
CA MET A 608 25.58 -17.92 -5.28
C MET A 608 26.40 -18.34 -6.49
N THR A 609 27.71 -18.06 -6.47
CA THR A 609 28.67 -18.72 -7.33
C THR A 609 28.83 -20.14 -6.83
N GLY A 610 28.19 -21.08 -7.52
CA GLY A 610 28.44 -22.50 -7.34
C GLY A 610 29.84 -22.81 -7.87
N ASN A 611 30.80 -23.00 -6.97
CA ASN A 611 32.01 -23.73 -7.31
C ASN A 611 31.67 -25.22 -7.21
N THR A 612 31.43 -25.84 -8.37
CA THR A 612 31.55 -27.29 -8.55
C THR A 612 33.02 -27.67 -8.41
N GLY A 613 33.33 -28.55 -7.46
CA GLY A 613 34.69 -28.88 -7.06
C GLY A 613 35.50 -29.72 -8.04
N ILE A 614 36.78 -29.83 -7.71
CA ILE A 614 37.52 -31.09 -7.56
C ILE A 614 38.14 -31.05 -6.17
#